data_AF-A0A329HJR3-F1
#
_entry.id   AF-A0A329HJR3-F1
#
_cell.length_a   1.000
_cell.length_b   1.000
_cell.length_c   1.000
_cell.angle_alpha   90.00
_cell.angle_beta   90.00
_cell.angle_gamma   90.00
#
_symmetry.space_group_name_H-M   'P 1'
#
loop_
_entity.id
_entity.type
_entity.pdbx_description
1 polymer ?
#
loop_
_entity_poly.entity_id
_entity_poly.type
_entity_poly.pdbx_seq_one_letter_code
_entity_poly.pdbx_strand_id
1 'polypeptide(L)'
;MKTWTDEMIALLGTESDTALGDRWGMSRMTVARKRQSLAIAPYDLKQGGFQRETLFRWSPENLALLGQEPDATVARRLGISRRAVYLMRLRQGLDPAKRAPRVYTLPPEAVPLLGKLRDAELAHRFGIPDDLVYRERKRRDIPKLQDEKPLSEALLADLGTDSDRVIGLRHGVHYSKVRQLRLKRQIPAYKRPNRKKMAAGGTATDGGHRR
;
A
#
# COMPACT_ATOMS: atom_id res chain seq x y z
N MET A 1 20.90 0.30 -18.83
CA MET A 1 20.07 -0.81 -19.36
C MET A 1 20.32 -2.02 -18.50
N LYS A 2 19.28 -2.71 -18.03
CA LYS A 2 19.44 -4.02 -17.35
C LYS A 2 19.61 -5.06 -18.46
N THR A 3 20.70 -5.82 -18.42
CA THR A 3 21.03 -6.84 -19.41
C THR A 3 20.19 -8.09 -19.16
N TRP A 4 19.56 -8.63 -20.20
CA TRP A 4 18.88 -9.92 -20.17
C TRP A 4 19.88 -10.98 -20.62
N THR A 5 20.15 -11.97 -19.77
CA THR A 5 20.98 -13.12 -20.15
C THR A 5 20.12 -14.21 -20.76
N ASP A 6 20.76 -15.13 -21.51
CA ASP A 6 20.05 -16.25 -22.13
C ASP A 6 19.43 -17.18 -21.05
N GLU A 7 20.11 -17.34 -19.91
CA GLU A 7 19.57 -18.06 -18.73
C GLU A 7 18.28 -17.41 -18.20
N MET A 8 18.23 -16.08 -18.14
CA MET A 8 17.03 -15.37 -17.70
C MET A 8 15.90 -15.53 -18.71
N ILE A 9 16.21 -15.52 -20.01
CA ILE A 9 15.21 -15.71 -21.07
C ILE A 9 14.63 -17.13 -21.01
N ALA A 10 15.48 -18.15 -20.80
CA ALA A 10 15.06 -19.54 -20.69
C ALA A 10 14.10 -19.80 -19.52
N LEU A 11 14.21 -19.01 -18.43
CA LEU A 11 13.35 -19.11 -17.26
C LEU A 11 12.00 -18.37 -17.39
N LEU A 12 11.79 -17.56 -18.44
CA LEU A 12 10.53 -16.87 -18.64
C LEU A 12 9.43 -17.90 -18.97
N GLY A 13 8.31 -17.84 -18.24
CA GLY A 13 7.19 -18.76 -18.44
C GLY A 13 7.33 -20.12 -17.73
N THR A 14 8.52 -20.46 -17.21
CA THR A 14 8.73 -21.66 -16.37
C THR A 14 8.51 -21.39 -14.89
N GLU A 15 8.62 -20.13 -14.48
CA GLU A 15 8.31 -19.64 -13.12
C GLU A 15 7.48 -18.34 -13.21
N SER A 16 6.79 -17.98 -12.12
CA SER A 16 5.99 -16.76 -12.10
C SER A 16 6.85 -15.50 -12.29
N ASP A 17 6.32 -14.52 -13.02
CA ASP A 17 6.97 -13.21 -13.22
C ASP A 17 7.33 -12.52 -11.88
N THR A 18 6.64 -12.85 -10.79
CA THR A 18 6.91 -12.35 -9.45
C THR A 18 8.17 -12.99 -8.87
N ALA A 19 8.25 -14.33 -8.88
CA ALA A 19 9.40 -15.07 -8.35
C ALA A 19 10.70 -14.73 -9.09
N LEU A 20 10.62 -14.67 -10.42
CA LEU A 20 11.74 -14.24 -11.27
C LEU A 20 12.11 -12.77 -11.00
N GLY A 21 11.12 -11.91 -10.77
CA GLY A 21 11.32 -10.52 -10.37
C GLY A 21 12.10 -10.41 -9.06
N ASP A 22 11.69 -11.14 -8.03
CA ASP A 22 12.34 -11.17 -6.72
C ASP A 22 13.77 -11.71 -6.83
N ARG A 23 13.97 -12.80 -7.61
CA ARG A 23 15.27 -13.43 -7.85
C ARG A 23 16.27 -12.50 -8.56
N TRP A 24 15.80 -11.69 -9.52
CA TRP A 24 16.64 -10.82 -10.33
C TRP A 24 16.64 -9.34 -9.87
N GLY A 25 15.99 -9.04 -8.75
CA GLY A 25 15.83 -7.67 -8.25
C GLY A 25 15.14 -6.76 -9.26
N MET A 26 14.16 -7.29 -9.99
CA MET A 26 13.36 -6.59 -11.00
C MET A 26 11.89 -6.52 -10.56
N SER A 27 11.16 -5.52 -11.07
CA SER A 27 9.72 -5.51 -10.86
C SER A 27 9.06 -6.65 -11.65
N ARG A 28 8.00 -7.25 -11.10
CA ARG A 28 7.14 -8.21 -11.81
C ARG A 28 6.75 -7.71 -13.21
N MET A 29 6.49 -6.41 -13.34
CA MET A 29 6.11 -5.78 -14.61
C MET A 29 7.26 -5.77 -15.64
N THR A 30 8.51 -5.63 -15.18
CA THR A 30 9.69 -5.68 -16.05
C THR A 30 9.87 -7.08 -16.65
N VAL A 31 9.68 -8.12 -15.84
CA VAL A 31 9.74 -9.52 -16.29
C VAL A 31 8.57 -9.84 -17.22
N ALA A 32 7.35 -9.46 -16.84
CA ALA A 32 6.15 -9.67 -17.66
C ALA A 32 6.28 -9.03 -19.05
N ARG A 33 6.81 -7.80 -19.15
CA ARG A 33 7.02 -7.12 -20.43
C ARG A 33 8.04 -7.83 -21.31
N LYS A 34 9.15 -8.31 -20.73
CA LYS A 34 10.15 -9.05 -21.51
C LYS A 34 9.58 -10.37 -22.02
N ARG A 35 8.90 -11.13 -21.16
CA ARG A 35 8.17 -12.35 -21.54
C ARG A 35 7.19 -12.11 -22.69
N GLN A 36 6.36 -11.08 -22.58
CA GLN A 36 5.40 -10.69 -23.62
C GLN A 36 6.08 -10.28 -24.93
N SER A 37 7.20 -9.55 -24.88
CA SER A 37 7.95 -9.18 -26.08
C SER A 37 8.52 -10.37 -26.85
N LEU A 38 8.68 -11.52 -26.17
CA LEU A 38 9.12 -12.78 -26.75
C LEU A 38 7.94 -13.73 -27.03
N ALA A 39 6.70 -13.25 -26.89
CA ALA A 39 5.46 -14.02 -27.05
C ALA A 39 5.37 -15.29 -26.16
N ILE A 40 6.15 -15.35 -25.08
CA ILE A 40 6.15 -16.48 -24.15
C ILE A 40 4.89 -16.39 -23.30
N ALA A 41 4.17 -17.49 -23.09
CA ALA A 41 2.98 -17.51 -22.23
C ALA A 41 3.34 -17.29 -20.73
N PRO A 42 2.46 -16.69 -19.91
CA PRO A 42 2.71 -16.59 -18.48
C PRO A 42 2.77 -17.99 -17.85
N TYR A 43 3.58 -18.13 -16.79
CA TYR A 43 3.65 -19.37 -16.03
C TYR A 43 2.27 -19.81 -15.56
N ASP A 44 1.87 -21.01 -15.99
CA ASP A 44 0.60 -21.60 -15.60
C ASP A 44 0.71 -22.15 -14.17
N LEU A 45 0.16 -21.38 -13.23
CA LEU A 45 0.06 -21.76 -11.82
C LEU A 45 -0.70 -23.09 -11.62
N LYS A 46 -1.51 -23.54 -12.58
CA LYS A 46 -2.21 -24.84 -12.50
C LYS A 46 -1.30 -26.03 -12.81
N GLN A 47 -0.36 -25.90 -13.75
CA GLN A 47 0.56 -26.99 -14.11
C GLN A 47 1.77 -27.05 -13.18
N GLY A 48 2.21 -25.92 -12.64
CA GLY A 48 3.38 -25.80 -11.77
C GLY A 48 3.20 -26.27 -10.32
N GLY A 49 2.16 -27.04 -10.00
CA GLY A 49 1.90 -27.52 -8.64
C GLY A 49 1.47 -26.46 -7.62
N PHE A 50 1.57 -25.16 -7.94
CA PHE A 50 1.05 -24.07 -7.12
C PHE A 50 -0.46 -23.92 -7.30
N GLN A 51 -1.19 -25.00 -6.99
CA GLN A 51 -2.56 -24.85 -6.53
C GLN A 51 -2.47 -23.85 -5.38
N ARG A 52 -3.13 -22.68 -5.49
CA ARG A 52 -3.60 -22.02 -4.28
C ARG A 52 -4.65 -22.96 -3.70
N GLU A 53 -4.20 -24.03 -3.06
CA GLU A 53 -4.95 -24.72 -2.04
C GLU A 53 -5.22 -23.65 -1.01
N THR A 54 -6.36 -22.98 -1.19
CA THR A 54 -7.00 -22.34 -0.07
C THR A 54 -7.24 -23.46 0.91
N LEU A 55 -6.33 -23.64 1.87
CA LEU A 55 -6.43 -24.60 2.98
C LEU A 55 -7.78 -24.50 3.71
N PHE A 56 -8.50 -23.42 3.47
CA PHE A 56 -9.87 -23.17 3.88
C PHE A 56 -10.85 -24.21 3.31
N ARG A 57 -11.38 -25.04 4.21
CA ARG A 57 -12.51 -25.94 3.96
C ARG A 57 -13.80 -25.27 4.44
N TRP A 58 -14.85 -25.37 3.62
CA TRP A 58 -16.18 -24.89 4.00
C TRP A 58 -16.80 -25.87 4.99
N SER A 59 -16.85 -25.48 6.26
CA SER A 59 -17.60 -26.19 7.30
C SER A 59 -19.07 -25.74 7.29
N PRO A 60 -20.00 -26.53 7.87
CA PRO A 60 -21.41 -26.14 8.02
C PRO A 60 -21.58 -24.77 8.69
N GLU A 61 -20.75 -24.46 9.70
CA GLU A 61 -20.79 -23.19 10.43
C GLU A 61 -20.38 -22.02 9.52
N ASN A 62 -19.38 -22.21 8.68
CA ASN A 62 -18.92 -21.19 7.73
C ASN A 62 -19.90 -20.99 6.57
N LEU A 63 -20.60 -22.05 6.15
CA LEU A 63 -21.67 -21.97 5.16
C LEU A 63 -22.88 -21.19 5.70
N ALA A 64 -23.21 -21.34 6.98
CA ALA A 64 -24.30 -20.61 7.61
C ALA A 64 -24.11 -19.08 7.55
N LEU A 65 -22.88 -18.58 7.48
CA LEU A 65 -22.58 -17.15 7.36
C LEU A 65 -22.98 -16.56 5.99
N LEU A 66 -23.06 -17.40 4.95
CA LEU A 66 -23.38 -16.96 3.60
C LEU A 66 -24.83 -16.47 3.53
N GLY A 67 -25.05 -15.29 2.92
CA GLY A 67 -26.38 -14.70 2.79
C GLY A 67 -26.92 -14.05 4.07
N GLN A 68 -26.36 -14.35 5.26
CA GLN A 68 -26.67 -13.64 6.50
C GLN A 68 -25.86 -12.34 6.63
N GLU A 69 -24.56 -12.42 6.33
CA GLU A 69 -23.64 -11.29 6.38
C GLU A 69 -23.13 -10.91 4.98
N PRO A 70 -22.72 -9.65 4.74
CA PRO A 70 -22.11 -9.27 3.47
C PRO A 70 -20.85 -10.09 3.18
N ASP A 71 -20.66 -10.50 1.91
CA ASP A 71 -19.53 -11.32 1.47
C ASP A 71 -18.16 -10.78 1.92
N ALA A 72 -18.01 -9.46 2.04
CA ALA A 72 -16.78 -8.81 2.51
C ALA A 72 -16.52 -8.98 4.02
N THR A 73 -17.57 -9.04 4.83
CA THR A 73 -17.45 -9.29 6.28
C THR A 73 -17.11 -10.75 6.52
N VAL A 74 -17.83 -11.66 5.87
CA VAL A 74 -17.55 -13.10 5.91
C VAL A 74 -16.12 -13.39 5.45
N ALA A 75 -15.66 -12.77 4.34
CA ALA A 75 -14.29 -12.93 3.85
C ALA A 75 -13.23 -12.52 4.88
N ARG A 76 -13.42 -11.38 5.56
CA ARG A 76 -12.51 -10.92 6.61
C ARG A 76 -12.51 -11.87 7.81
N ARG A 77 -13.69 -12.35 8.21
CA ARG A 77 -13.86 -13.29 9.33
C ARG A 77 -13.18 -14.63 9.07
N LEU A 78 -13.29 -15.13 7.83
CA LEU A 78 -12.79 -16.44 7.42
C LEU A 78 -11.35 -16.41 6.87
N GLY A 79 -10.74 -15.24 6.74
CA GLY A 79 -9.39 -15.09 6.20
C GLY A 79 -9.25 -15.48 4.72
N ILE A 80 -10.35 -15.47 3.96
CA ILE A 80 -10.37 -15.84 2.54
C ILE A 80 -10.73 -14.65 1.64
N SER A 81 -10.55 -14.83 0.34
CA SER A 81 -10.91 -13.78 -0.62
C SER A 81 -12.44 -13.58 -0.67
N ARG A 82 -12.86 -12.32 -0.81
CA ARG A 82 -14.26 -11.94 -1.06
C ARG A 82 -14.86 -12.68 -2.27
N ARG A 83 -14.04 -12.95 -3.29
CA ARG A 83 -14.44 -13.69 -4.50
C ARG A 83 -14.78 -15.15 -4.18
N ALA A 84 -14.03 -15.80 -3.30
CA ALA A 84 -14.30 -17.18 -2.89
C ALA A 84 -15.63 -17.28 -2.14
N VAL A 85 -15.90 -16.36 -1.21
CA VAL A 85 -17.18 -16.27 -0.50
C VAL A 85 -18.34 -16.05 -1.48
N TYR A 86 -18.21 -15.07 -2.39
CA TYR A 86 -19.22 -14.79 -3.41
C TYR A 86 -19.54 -16.02 -4.27
N LEU A 87 -18.50 -16.75 -4.73
CA LEU A 87 -18.68 -17.94 -5.55
C LEU A 87 -19.37 -19.06 -4.79
N MET A 88 -19.00 -19.26 -3.52
CA MET A 88 -19.67 -20.26 -2.69
C MET A 88 -21.13 -19.87 -2.43
N ARG A 89 -21.42 -18.61 -2.11
CA ARG A 89 -22.79 -18.13 -1.90
C ARG A 89 -23.68 -18.38 -3.13
N LEU A 90 -23.17 -18.09 -4.34
CA LEU A 90 -23.89 -18.40 -5.58
C LEU A 90 -24.07 -19.90 -5.80
N ARG A 91 -23.07 -20.73 -5.48
CA ARG A 91 -23.18 -22.19 -5.58
C ARG A 91 -24.25 -22.75 -4.64
N GLN A 92 -24.44 -22.14 -3.49
CA GLN A 92 -25.50 -22.47 -2.54
C GLN A 92 -26.87 -21.87 -2.93
N GLY A 93 -26.96 -21.13 -4.04
CA GLY A 93 -28.20 -20.49 -4.48
C GLY A 93 -28.69 -19.39 -3.53
N LEU A 94 -27.81 -18.82 -2.71
CA LEU A 94 -28.18 -17.85 -1.69
C LEU A 94 -28.11 -16.42 -2.21
N ASP A 95 -29.13 -15.64 -1.90
CA ASP A 95 -29.14 -14.21 -2.16
C ASP A 95 -28.11 -13.46 -1.31
N PRO A 96 -27.61 -12.30 -1.77
CA PRO A 96 -26.74 -11.47 -0.96
C PRO A 96 -27.45 -11.03 0.32
N ALA A 97 -26.68 -10.92 1.42
CA ALA A 97 -27.20 -10.36 2.65
C ALA A 97 -27.82 -8.97 2.40
N LYS A 98 -29.01 -8.75 2.99
CA LYS A 98 -29.68 -7.46 2.94
C LYS A 98 -28.71 -6.39 3.46
N ARG A 99 -28.48 -5.36 2.65
CA ARG A 99 -27.67 -4.23 3.10
C ARG A 99 -28.41 -3.56 4.25
N ALA A 100 -27.69 -3.21 5.31
CA ALA A 100 -28.24 -2.34 6.35
C ALA A 100 -28.81 -1.07 5.67
N PRO A 101 -29.94 -0.54 6.18
CA PRO A 101 -30.50 0.70 5.64
C PRO A 101 -29.42 1.77 5.67
N ARG A 102 -29.25 2.46 4.53
CA ARG A 102 -28.30 3.57 4.46
C ARG A 102 -28.81 4.68 5.37
N VAL A 103 -28.02 5.03 6.37
CA VAL A 103 -28.24 6.24 7.15
C VAL A 103 -27.77 7.42 6.29
N TYR A 104 -28.68 8.33 5.97
CA TYR A 104 -28.39 9.51 5.15
C TYR A 104 -28.32 10.81 5.94
N THR A 105 -28.76 10.78 7.19
CA THR A 105 -28.89 11.97 8.03
C THR A 105 -28.05 11.82 9.27
N LEU A 106 -27.30 12.86 9.60
CA LEU A 106 -26.53 12.93 10.82
C LEU A 106 -27.48 13.14 12.02
N PRO A 107 -27.35 12.37 13.11
CA PRO A 107 -28.11 12.64 14.33
C PRO A 107 -27.88 14.10 14.80
N PRO A 108 -28.92 14.81 15.27
CA PRO A 108 -28.78 16.18 15.76
C PRO A 108 -27.68 16.35 16.81
N GLU A 109 -27.48 15.34 17.66
CA GLU A 109 -26.48 15.29 18.72
C GLU A 109 -25.05 15.13 18.18
N ALA A 110 -24.88 14.60 16.98
CA ALA A 110 -23.59 14.44 16.32
C ALA A 110 -23.15 15.70 15.56
N VAL A 111 -24.08 16.57 15.15
CA VAL A 111 -23.79 17.84 14.46
C VAL A 111 -22.79 18.72 15.23
N PRO A 112 -22.98 19.02 16.55
CA PRO A 112 -22.06 19.90 17.29
C PRO A 112 -20.68 19.28 17.57
N LEU A 113 -20.49 17.99 17.26
CA LEU A 113 -19.25 17.24 17.46
C LEU A 113 -18.41 17.12 16.17
N LEU A 114 -18.95 17.52 15.01
CA LEU A 114 -18.21 17.58 13.76
C LEU A 114 -16.95 18.44 13.91
N GLY A 115 -15.79 17.89 13.54
CA GLY A 115 -14.50 18.58 13.66
C GLY A 115 -13.92 18.65 15.08
N LYS A 116 -14.70 18.31 16.12
CA LYS A 116 -14.21 18.16 17.51
C LYS A 116 -13.74 16.74 17.82
N LEU A 117 -14.37 15.75 17.19
CA LEU A 117 -13.93 14.36 17.19
C LEU A 117 -13.41 13.98 15.81
N ARG A 118 -12.59 12.93 15.75
CA ARG A 118 -12.19 12.33 14.46
C ARG A 118 -13.44 11.73 13.80
N ASP A 119 -13.55 11.87 12.48
CA ASP A 119 -14.73 11.40 11.72
C ASP A 119 -15.06 9.93 12.04
N ALA A 120 -14.05 9.06 12.15
CA ALA A 120 -14.21 7.64 12.49
C ALA A 120 -14.69 7.39 13.94
N GLU A 121 -14.27 8.22 14.88
CA GLU A 121 -14.66 8.13 16.29
C GLU A 121 -16.10 8.60 16.48
N LEU A 122 -16.48 9.69 15.80
CA LEU A 122 -17.86 10.15 15.76
C LEU A 122 -18.76 9.09 15.11
N ALA A 123 -18.33 8.51 13.99
CA ALA A 123 -19.06 7.47 13.28
C ALA A 123 -19.33 6.25 14.18
N HIS A 124 -18.28 5.78 14.87
CA HIS A 124 -18.40 4.67 15.81
C HIS A 124 -19.36 5.00 16.96
N ARG A 125 -19.25 6.19 17.56
CA ARG A 125 -20.08 6.62 18.70
C ARG A 125 -21.57 6.62 18.39
N PHE A 126 -21.96 7.01 17.17
CA PHE A 126 -23.36 7.12 16.77
C PHE A 126 -23.85 5.96 15.90
N GLY A 127 -23.02 4.94 15.66
CA GLY A 127 -23.38 3.79 14.83
C GLY A 127 -23.69 4.16 13.38
N ILE A 128 -23.07 5.22 12.87
CA ILE A 128 -23.30 5.75 11.52
C ILE A 128 -22.08 5.54 10.61
N PRO A 129 -22.25 5.58 9.28
CA PRO A 129 -21.12 5.52 8.36
C PRO A 129 -20.16 6.70 8.52
N ASP A 130 -18.86 6.44 8.43
CA ASP A 130 -17.81 7.47 8.46
C ASP A 130 -17.86 8.40 7.23
N ASP A 131 -18.26 7.87 6.07
CA ASP A 131 -18.48 8.66 4.85
C ASP A 131 -19.59 9.71 5.03
N LEU A 132 -20.63 9.39 5.81
CA LEU A 132 -21.70 10.34 6.13
C LEU A 132 -21.16 11.50 6.96
N VAL A 133 -20.39 11.19 8.01
CA VAL A 133 -19.74 12.20 8.85
C VAL A 133 -18.82 13.09 8.01
N TYR A 134 -17.98 12.48 7.18
CA TYR A 134 -17.10 13.21 6.27
C TYR A 134 -17.86 14.17 5.35
N ARG A 135 -18.94 13.69 4.70
CA ARG A 135 -19.77 14.49 3.79
C ARG A 135 -20.45 15.64 4.52
N GLU A 136 -21.05 15.38 5.67
CA GLU A 136 -21.76 16.40 6.45
C GLU A 136 -20.79 17.44 7.04
N ARG A 137 -19.58 17.03 7.42
CA ARG A 137 -18.49 17.94 7.83
C ARG A 137 -18.08 18.84 6.67
N LYS A 138 -17.86 18.26 5.48
CA LYS A 138 -17.48 19.00 4.26
C LYS A 138 -18.57 19.94 3.78
N ARG A 139 -19.85 19.52 3.81
CA ARG A 139 -21.00 20.34 3.41
C ARG A 139 -21.18 21.59 4.29
N ARG A 140 -20.68 21.57 5.52
CA ARG A 140 -20.70 22.69 6.48
C ARG A 140 -19.37 23.43 6.57
N ASP A 141 -18.43 23.16 5.67
CA ASP A 141 -17.08 23.74 5.67
C ASP A 141 -16.30 23.59 6.99
N ILE A 142 -16.59 22.52 7.74
CA ILE A 142 -15.91 22.23 9.01
C ILE A 142 -14.57 21.52 8.71
N PRO A 143 -13.42 22.02 9.19
CA PRO A 143 -12.16 21.31 9.08
C PRO A 143 -12.18 19.98 9.84
N LYS A 144 -11.43 18.98 9.34
CA LYS A 144 -11.21 17.75 10.12
C LYS A 144 -10.38 18.08 11.37
N LEU A 145 -10.60 17.36 12.46
CA LEU A 145 -9.72 17.42 13.62
C LEU A 145 -8.29 17.08 13.15
N GLN A 146 -7.36 17.99 13.39
CA GLN A 146 -5.94 17.77 13.11
C GLN A 146 -5.31 17.26 14.39
N ASP A 147 -4.77 16.04 14.34
CA ASP A 147 -3.79 15.60 15.34
C ASP A 147 -2.50 16.37 15.02
N GLU A 148 -2.36 17.59 15.55
CA GLU A 148 -1.05 18.24 15.59
C GLU A 148 -0.20 17.50 16.61
N LYS A 149 0.34 16.33 16.20
CA LYS A 149 1.49 15.80 16.89
C LYS A 149 2.58 16.87 16.77
N PRO A 150 3.04 17.47 17.88
CA PRO A 150 4.05 18.51 17.81
C PRO A 150 5.25 17.96 17.06
N LEU A 151 5.70 18.74 16.07
CA LEU A 151 6.86 18.41 15.28
C LEU A 151 8.05 18.39 16.23
N SER A 152 8.65 17.22 16.46
CA SER A 152 9.87 17.14 17.26
C SER A 152 10.92 18.07 16.64
N GLU A 153 11.57 18.90 17.46
CA GLU A 153 12.67 19.75 17.02
C GLU A 153 13.74 18.95 16.27
N ALA A 154 13.96 17.69 16.68
CA ALA A 154 14.86 16.75 16.02
C ALA A 154 14.42 16.42 14.57
N LEU A 155 13.11 16.27 14.31
CA LEU A 155 12.59 16.05 12.95
C LEU A 155 12.81 17.28 12.07
N LEU A 156 12.66 18.48 12.63
CA LEU A 156 12.85 19.72 11.90
C LEU A 156 14.31 19.95 11.54
N ALA A 157 15.24 19.64 12.46
CA ALA A 157 16.67 19.72 12.22
C ALA A 157 17.15 18.73 11.14
N ASP A 158 16.50 17.58 11.01
CA ASP A 158 16.84 16.55 10.02
C ASP A 158 16.33 16.85 8.60
N LEU A 159 15.50 17.88 8.40
CA LEU A 159 14.93 18.16 7.06
C LEU A 159 16.03 18.51 6.05
N GLY A 160 16.13 17.71 4.99
CA GLY A 160 17.10 17.92 3.91
C GLY A 160 18.50 17.36 4.17
N THR A 161 18.77 16.80 5.37
CA THR A 161 20.05 16.13 5.68
C THR A 161 20.12 14.73 5.07
N ASP A 162 18.97 14.08 4.88
CA ASP A 162 18.82 12.81 4.18
C ASP A 162 17.50 12.82 3.37
N SER A 163 17.23 11.73 2.65
CA SER A 163 15.98 11.51 1.95
C SER A 163 14.78 11.54 2.90
N ASP A 164 13.67 12.12 2.43
CA ASP A 164 12.40 12.21 3.18
C ASP A 164 11.95 10.84 3.77
N ARG A 165 12.33 9.73 3.10
CA ARG A 165 12.05 8.36 3.55
C ARG A 165 12.87 7.94 4.77
N VAL A 166 14.17 8.24 4.78
CA VAL A 166 15.06 7.89 5.90
C VAL A 166 14.70 8.72 7.14
N ILE A 167 14.48 10.01 6.95
CA ILE A 167 14.05 10.91 8.02
C ILE A 167 12.70 10.44 8.59
N GLY A 168 11.75 10.05 7.72
CA GLY A 168 10.46 9.53 8.17
C GLY A 168 10.59 8.29 9.05
N LEU A 169 11.44 7.34 8.64
CA LEU A 169 11.73 6.14 9.43
C LEU A 169 12.36 6.49 10.79
N ARG A 170 13.32 7.41 10.82
CA ARG A 170 14.03 7.82 12.05
C ARG A 170 13.10 8.44 13.10
N HIS A 171 12.11 9.22 12.65
CA HIS A 171 11.20 9.96 13.53
C HIS A 171 9.83 9.31 13.72
N GLY A 172 9.62 8.11 13.17
CA GLY A 172 8.34 7.40 13.25
C GLY A 172 7.19 8.16 12.57
N VAL A 173 7.48 8.90 11.50
CA VAL A 173 6.49 9.65 10.70
C VAL A 173 6.53 9.20 9.24
N HIS A 174 5.39 9.25 8.57
CA HIS A 174 5.38 8.88 7.15
C HIS A 174 6.17 9.89 6.31
N TYR A 175 6.94 9.41 5.33
CA TYR A 175 7.84 10.24 4.50
C TYR A 175 7.14 11.41 3.79
N SER A 176 5.84 11.27 3.48
CA SER A 176 5.06 12.36 2.88
C SER A 176 4.91 13.57 3.80
N LYS A 177 4.82 13.35 5.12
CA LYS A 177 4.79 14.42 6.12
C LYS A 177 6.12 15.16 6.15
N VAL A 178 7.23 14.42 6.13
CA VAL A 178 8.59 15.00 6.04
C VAL A 178 8.73 15.87 4.79
N ARG A 179 8.32 15.34 3.63
CA ARG A 179 8.31 16.09 2.37
C ARG A 179 7.48 17.37 2.45
N GLN A 180 6.28 17.32 3.04
CA GLN A 180 5.42 18.50 3.23
C GLN A 180 6.10 19.55 4.11
N LEU A 181 6.72 19.14 5.22
CA LEU A 181 7.43 20.05 6.13
C LEU A 181 8.62 20.70 5.45
N ARG A 182 9.39 19.90 4.70
CA ARG A 182 10.53 20.34 3.91
C ARG A 182 10.11 21.39 2.88
N LEU A 183 9.04 21.13 2.11
CA LEU A 183 8.51 22.07 1.11
C LEU A 183 7.93 23.34 1.74
N LYS A 184 7.19 23.24 2.85
CA LYS A 184 6.64 24.40 3.58
C LYS A 184 7.75 25.33 4.08
N ARG A 185 8.93 24.79 4.36
CA ARG A 185 10.14 25.52 4.79
C ARG A 185 11.12 25.81 3.66
N GLN A 186 10.73 25.54 2.41
CA GLN A 186 11.55 25.78 1.21
C GLN A 186 12.91 25.07 1.22
N ILE A 187 13.03 23.96 1.96
CA ILE A 187 14.26 23.18 2.03
C ILE A 187 14.34 22.28 0.77
N PRO A 188 15.45 22.27 0.01
CA PRO A 188 15.62 21.39 -1.15
C PRO A 188 15.62 19.91 -0.77
N ALA A 189 15.25 19.03 -1.72
CA ALA A 189 15.34 17.59 -1.48
C ALA A 189 16.82 17.16 -1.38
N TYR A 190 17.12 16.26 -0.44
CA TYR A 190 18.47 15.70 -0.31
C TYR A 190 18.91 15.04 -1.62
N LYS A 191 20.04 15.51 -2.17
CA LYS A 191 20.70 14.93 -3.34
C LYS A 191 21.84 14.05 -2.86
N ARG A 192 21.70 12.74 -3.05
CA ARG A 192 22.79 11.80 -2.75
C ARG A 192 24.02 12.15 -3.59
N PRO A 193 25.22 12.21 -2.99
CA PRO A 193 26.46 12.35 -3.74
C PRO A 193 26.60 11.24 -4.79
N ASN A 194 27.00 11.62 -6.00
CA ASN A 194 27.13 10.70 -7.11
C ASN A 194 28.31 9.74 -6.85
N ARG A 195 28.03 8.44 -6.68
CA ARG A 195 29.03 7.40 -6.34
C ARG A 195 30.19 7.34 -7.34
N LYS A 196 29.98 7.76 -8.59
CA LYS A 196 31.03 7.85 -9.63
C LYS A 196 32.07 8.95 -9.37
N LYS A 197 31.73 10.04 -8.64
CA LYS A 197 32.70 11.10 -8.31
C LYS A 197 33.62 10.74 -7.15
N MET A 198 33.24 9.80 -6.28
CA MET A 198 34.07 9.39 -5.13
C MET A 198 35.15 8.38 -5.51
N ALA A 199 34.98 7.62 -6.60
CA ALA A 199 35.97 6.66 -7.08
C ALA A 199 37.07 7.28 -7.96
N ALA A 200 36.92 8.53 -8.39
CA ALA A 200 37.86 9.23 -9.28
C ALA A 200 38.82 10.18 -8.54
N GLY A 201 38.76 10.27 -7.20
CA GLY A 201 39.50 11.23 -6.39
C GLY A 201 40.68 10.68 -5.60
N GLY A 202 41.15 9.47 -5.89
CA GLY A 202 42.19 8.82 -5.10
C GLY A 202 43.15 7.98 -5.94
N THR A 203 44.05 8.66 -6.67
CA THR A 203 45.46 8.25 -6.91
C THR A 203 46.13 9.26 -7.85
N ALA A 204 46.93 10.17 -7.29
CA ALA A 204 48.03 10.83 -7.99
C ALA A 204 48.98 11.43 -6.95
N THR A 205 49.77 10.57 -6.32
CA THR A 205 51.14 10.90 -5.92
C THR A 205 51.97 10.99 -7.20
N ASP A 206 52.58 12.12 -7.51
CA ASP A 206 53.98 12.15 -8.01
C ASP A 206 54.54 13.59 -8.09
N GLY A 207 55.77 13.75 -7.59
CA GLY A 207 56.85 14.22 -8.46
C GLY A 207 57.10 15.72 -8.61
N GLY A 208 57.36 16.44 -7.52
CA GLY A 208 58.01 17.75 -7.59
C GLY A 208 59.53 17.64 -7.47
N HIS A 209 60.24 17.44 -8.58
CA HIS A 209 61.71 17.54 -8.63
C HIS A 209 62.19 18.30 -9.86
N ARG A 210 63.06 19.31 -9.57
CA ARG A 210 64.01 20.07 -10.44
C ARG A 210 63.38 21.21 -11.26
N ARG A 211 63.98 22.40 -11.34
CA ARG A 211 65.34 22.89 -11.02
C ARG A 211 65.29 24.24 -10.31
#